data_AF-A0A7G9Z0Q8-F1
#
_entry.id   AF-A0A7G9Z0Q8-F1
#
_cell.length_a   1.000
_cell.length_b   1.000
_cell.length_c   1.000
_cell.angle_alpha   90.00
_cell.angle_beta   90.00
_cell.angle_gamma   90.00
#
_symmetry.space_group_name_H-M   'P 1'
#
loop_
_entity.id
_entity.type
_entity.pdbx_description
1 polymer ?
#
loop_
_entity_poly.entity_id
_entity_poly.type
_entity_poly.pdbx_seq_one_letter_code
_entity_poly.pdbx_strand_id
1 'polypeptide(L)' 'MNGKSLVELQIPVEEVENVDELVREGYYGNRSDAIQDIIRRGAAQLRSRYWCVKTKRRNL' A
#
# COMPACT_ATOMS: atom_id res chain seq x y z
N MET A 1 -18.14 9.02 -12.55
CA MET A 1 -17.05 9.80 -11.93
C MET A 1 -15.80 8.94 -11.95
N ASN A 2 -14.71 9.40 -12.56
CA ASN A 2 -13.44 8.68 -12.56
C ASN A 2 -12.95 8.65 -11.11
N GLY A 3 -13.08 7.51 -10.41
CA GLY A 3 -12.94 7.38 -8.95
C GLY A 3 -11.51 7.55 -8.40
N LYS A 4 -10.70 8.41 -9.04
CA LYS A 4 -9.34 8.73 -8.65
C LYS A 4 -9.37 10.01 -7.83
N SER A 5 -9.13 9.90 -6.54
CA SER A 5 -8.88 11.06 -5.66
C SER A 5 -7.37 11.25 -5.56
N LEU A 6 -6.90 12.47 -5.84
CA LEU A 6 -5.55 12.87 -5.48
C LEU A 6 -5.53 13.23 -4.00
N VAL A 7 -4.50 12.81 -3.29
CA VAL A 7 -4.30 13.08 -1.86
C VAL A 7 -2.86 13.48 -1.64
N GLU A 8 -2.64 14.43 -0.74
CA GLU A 8 -1.31 14.75 -0.26
C GLU A 8 -0.92 13.75 0.85
N LEU A 9 0.32 13.26 0.79
CA LEU A 9 0.86 12.31 1.76
C LEU A 9 2.15 12.87 2.33
N GLN A 10 2.26 12.83 3.65
CA GLN A 10 3.52 13.07 4.35
C GLN A 10 4.16 11.71 4.63
N ILE A 11 5.31 11.47 4.01
CA ILE A 11 6.07 10.22 4.12
C ILE A 11 7.45 10.58 4.68
N PRO A 12 7.98 9.82 5.67
CA PRO A 12 9.34 10.01 6.16
C PRO A 12 10.36 9.97 5.03
N VAL A 13 11.41 10.79 5.10
CA VAL A 13 12.42 10.90 4.04
C VAL A 13 13.08 9.55 3.72
N GLU A 14 13.41 8.76 4.74
CA GLU A 14 14.00 7.43 4.59
C GLU A 14 13.11 6.47 3.77
N GLU A 15 11.79 6.54 3.96
CA GLU A 15 10.84 5.73 3.20
C GLU A 15 10.69 6.21 1.75
N VAL A 16 10.85 7.51 1.50
CA VAL A 16 10.90 8.05 0.14
C VAL A 16 12.15 7.56 -0.58
N GLU A 17 13.30 7.52 0.10
CA GLU A 17 14.56 6.99 -0.46
C GLU A 17 14.43 5.50 -0.81
N ASN A 18 13.79 4.70 0.05
CA ASN A 18 13.49 3.30 -0.24
C ASN A 18 12.62 3.15 -1.51
N VAL A 19 11.60 3.99 -1.68
CA VAL A 19 10.76 3.98 -2.88
C VAL A 19 11.56 4.39 -4.12
N ASP A 20 12.42 5.40 -3.99
CA ASP A 20 13.28 5.87 -5.07
C ASP A 20 14.27 4.80 -5.53
N GLU A 21 14.84 4.03 -4.60
CA GLU A 21 15.69 2.89 -4.93
C GLU A 21 14.93 1.86 -5.76
N LEU A 22 13.70 1.52 -5.38
CA LEU A 22 12.87 0.56 -6.13
C LEU A 22 12.58 1.02 -7.56
N VAL A 23 12.37 2.33 -7.77
CA VAL A 23 12.19 2.90 -9.11
C VAL A 23 13.50 2.88 -9.89
N ARG A 24 14.62 3.24 -9.26
CA ARG A 24 15.96 3.28 -9.87
C ARG A 24 16.41 1.89 -10.34
N GLU A 25 16.14 0.86 -9.55
CA GLU A 25 16.44 -0.54 -9.88
C GLU A 25 15.44 -1.15 -10.89
N GLY A 26 14.42 -0.38 -11.33
CA GLY A 26 13.50 -0.78 -12.39
C GLY A 26 12.34 -1.66 -11.95
N TYR A 27 12.13 -1.86 -10.64
CA TYR A 27 10.96 -2.61 -10.15
C TYR A 27 9.64 -1.87 -10.41
N TYR A 28 9.70 -0.53 -10.48
CA TYR A 28 8.56 0.32 -10.81
C TYR A 28 8.96 1.40 -11.82
N GLY A 29 8.02 1.80 -12.68
CA GLY A 29 8.27 2.85 -13.67
C GLY A 29 8.24 4.27 -13.08
N ASN A 30 7.58 4.48 -11.94
CA ASN A 30 7.55 5.76 -11.24
C ASN A 30 7.18 5.59 -9.75
N ARG A 31 7.38 6.67 -8.97
CA ARG A 31 7.09 6.70 -7.52
C ARG A 31 5.63 6.48 -7.19
N SER A 32 4.71 7.06 -7.97
CA SER A 32 3.27 7.02 -7.66
C SER A 32 2.74 5.59 -7.75
N ASP A 33 3.15 4.84 -8.77
CA ASP A 33 2.77 3.44 -8.95
C ASP A 33 3.34 2.57 -7.82
N ALA A 34 4.60 2.80 -7.44
CA ALA A 34 5.24 2.10 -6.32
C ALA A 34 4.47 2.33 -5.00
N ILE A 35 4.22 3.59 -4.65
CA ILE A 35 3.47 3.96 -3.42
C ILE A 35 2.06 3.36 -3.46
N GLN A 36 1.39 3.45 -4.60
CA GLN A 36 0.04 2.91 -4.73
C GLN A 36 0.01 1.38 -4.55
N ASP A 37 0.99 0.65 -5.10
CA ASP A 37 1.07 -0.79 -4.94
C ASP A 37 1.37 -1.19 -3.49
N ILE A 38 2.31 -0.51 -2.83
CA ILE A 38 2.64 -0.71 -1.42
C ILE A 38 1.40 -0.55 -0.54
N ILE A 39 0.66 0.54 -0.71
CA ILE A 39 -0.59 0.79 0.04
C ILE A 39 -1.62 -0.32 -0.24
N ARG A 40 -1.79 -0.73 -1.51
CA ARG A 40 -2.73 -1.80 -1.87
C ARG A 40 -2.36 -3.12 -1.20
N ARG A 41 -1.09 -3.50 -1.19
CA ARG A 41 -0.59 -4.72 -0.53
C ARG A 41 -0.80 -4.67 0.97
N GLY A 42 -0.46 -3.55 1.62
CA GLY A 42 -0.70 -3.34 3.05
C GLY A 42 -2.19 -3.47 3.40
N ALA A 43 -3.06 -2.83 2.62
CA ALA A 43 -4.51 -2.90 2.81
C ALA A 43 -5.06 -4.32 2.60
N ALA A 44 -4.54 -5.07 1.62
CA ALA A 44 -4.93 -6.46 1.38
C ALA A 44 -4.52 -7.37 2.55
N GLN A 45 -3.30 -7.23 3.06
CA GLN A 45 -2.83 -7.96 4.23
C GLN A 45 -3.67 -7.65 5.47
N LEU A 46 -3.99 -6.37 5.69
CA LEU A 46 -4.83 -5.93 6.80
C LEU A 46 -6.24 -6.54 6.70
N ARG A 47 -6.87 -6.48 5.52
CA ARG A 47 -8.20 -7.10 5.29
C ARG A 47 -8.19 -8.60 5.52
N SER A 48 -7.15 -9.30 5.07
CA SER A 48 -7.01 -10.75 5.29
C SER A 48 -6.98 -11.08 6.79
N ARG A 49 -6.22 -10.30 7.58
CA ARG A 49 -6.20 -10.44 9.05
C ARG A 49 -7.58 -10.21 9.67
N TYR A 50 -8.28 -9.13 9.28
CA TYR A 50 -9.61 -8.84 9.82
C TYR A 50 -10.66 -9.88 9.43
N TRP A 51 -10.60 -10.45 8.22
CA TRP A 51 -11.48 -11.54 7.82
C TRP A 51 -11.27 -12.77 8.71
N CYS A 52 -10.01 -13.17 8.91
CA CYS A 52 -9.64 -14.29 9.79
C CYS A 52 -10.09 -14.07 11.25
N VAL A 53 -10.01 -12.83 11.75
CA VAL A 53 -10.50 -12.48 13.09
C VAL A 53 -12.04 -12.52 13.16
N LYS A 54 -12.76 -12.03 12.14
CA LYS A 54 -14.23 -12.07 12.11
C LYS A 54 -14.78 -13.49 12.00
N THR A 55 -14.16 -14.37 11.21
CA THR A 55 -14.60 -15.77 11.08
C THR A 55 -14.33 -16.57 12.36
N LYS A 56 -13.20 -16.34 13.04
CA LYS A 56 -12.94 -16.95 14.36
C LYS A 56 -13.97 -16.56 15.42
N ARG A 57 -14.45 -15.30 15.42
CA ARG A 57 -15.50 -14.84 16.37
C ARG A 57 -16.91 -15.35 16.07
N ARG A 58 -17.18 -15.86 14.86
CA ARG A 58 -18.49 -16.46 14.51
C ARG A 58 -18.58 -17.97 14.78
N ASN A 59 -17.43 -18.62 14.97
CA ASN A 59 -17.34 -20.06 15.23
C ASN A 59 -17.08 -20.38 16.72
N LEU A 60 -17.29 -19.40 17.61
CA LEU A 60 -17.37 -19.52 19.06
C LEU A 60 -18.82 -19.21 19.46
#